data_AF-A0A951FDV1-F1
#
_entry.id   AF-A0A951FDV1-F1
#
_cell.length_a   1.000
_cell.length_b   1.000
_cell.length_c   1.000
_cell.angle_alpha   90.00
_cell.angle_beta   90.00
_cell.angle_gamma   90.00
#
_symmetry.space_group_name_H-M   'P 1'
#
loop_
_entity.id
_entity.type
_entity.pdbx_description
1 polymer ?
#
loop_
_entity_poly.entity_id
_entity_poly.type
_entity_poly.pdbx_seq_one_letter_code
_entity_poly.pdbx_strand_id
1 'polypeptide(L)'
;MDIKRSGSQPSGKGPAEWFTGSVRIDPLFEAADPARGRGASVTFEPGARTAWHTHPLGQTLIVTAGCGLAQRWGGPIEEIRPGDVIWFPPGE
;
A
#
# COMPACT_ATOMS: atom_id res chain seq x y z
N MET A 1 9.81 -22.08 11.09
CA MET A 1 10.14 -21.30 9.87
C MET A 1 9.03 -21.54 8.89
N ASP A 2 8.38 -20.47 8.42
CA ASP A 2 7.34 -20.55 7.39
C ASP A 2 7.81 -19.76 6.17
N ILE A 3 7.66 -20.31 4.97
CA ILE A 3 8.10 -19.68 3.72
C ILE A 3 6.95 -19.65 2.74
N LYS A 4 6.39 -18.46 2.54
CA LYS A 4 5.49 -18.18 1.42
C LYS A 4 6.34 -17.92 0.18
N ARG A 5 6.33 -18.87 -0.76
CA ARG A 5 7.18 -18.80 -1.96
C ARG A 5 6.63 -17.77 -2.94
N SER A 6 7.51 -17.16 -3.72
CA SER A 6 7.08 -16.26 -4.81
C SER A 6 6.11 -17.00 -5.74
N GLY A 7 4.99 -16.35 -6.08
CA GLY A 7 3.92 -16.94 -6.89
C GLY A 7 2.94 -17.85 -6.13
N SER A 8 3.15 -18.15 -4.84
CA SER A 8 2.22 -19.00 -4.07
C SER A 8 1.01 -18.26 -3.52
N GLN A 9 1.02 -16.93 -3.54
CA GLN A 9 -0.07 -16.08 -3.06
C GLN A 9 -0.74 -15.42 -4.27
N PRO A 10 -2.04 -15.68 -4.53
CA PRO A 10 -2.72 -15.12 -5.68
C PRO A 10 -2.93 -13.61 -5.51
N SER A 11 -2.79 -12.88 -6.62
CA SER A 11 -3.14 -11.46 -6.68
C SER A 11 -4.66 -11.25 -6.58
N GLY A 12 -5.06 -10.13 -5.99
CA GLY A 12 -6.44 -9.65 -5.98
C GLY A 12 -6.59 -8.31 -6.69
N LYS A 13 -7.81 -8.00 -7.14
CA LYS A 13 -8.15 -6.63 -7.56
C LYS A 13 -8.52 -5.79 -6.34
N GLY A 14 -8.09 -4.53 -6.32
CA GLY A 14 -8.53 -3.56 -5.33
C GLY A 14 -10.05 -3.36 -5.38
N PRO A 15 -10.77 -3.40 -4.25
CA PRO A 15 -12.21 -3.14 -4.22
C PRO A 15 -12.54 -1.72 -4.73
N ALA A 16 -13.58 -1.60 -5.54
CA ALA A 16 -13.99 -0.31 -6.13
C ALA A 16 -14.38 0.76 -5.08
N GLU A 17 -14.76 0.32 -3.89
CA GLU A 17 -15.08 1.20 -2.76
C GLU A 17 -13.84 1.88 -2.16
N TRP A 18 -12.66 1.26 -2.32
CA TRP A 18 -11.41 1.75 -1.74
C TRP A 18 -10.46 2.37 -2.76
N PHE A 19 -10.73 2.16 -4.05
CA PHE A 19 -9.83 2.56 -5.11
C PHE A 19 -10.60 3.15 -6.29
N THR A 20 -10.05 4.20 -6.88
CA THR A 20 -10.42 4.62 -8.23
C THR A 20 -9.41 4.07 -9.24
N GLY A 21 -9.89 3.58 -10.38
CA GLY A 21 -9.04 3.00 -11.42
C GLY A 21 -8.68 1.54 -11.15
N SER A 22 -7.74 1.00 -11.92
CA SER A 22 -7.30 -0.39 -11.81
C SER A 22 -6.14 -0.53 -10.82
N VAL A 23 -6.36 -1.33 -9.78
CA VAL A 23 -5.35 -1.60 -8.73
C VAL A 23 -5.23 -3.10 -8.53
N ARG A 24 -4.00 -3.61 -8.51
CA ARG A 24 -3.67 -4.98 -8.13
C ARG A 24 -3.05 -5.00 -6.74
N ILE A 25 -3.49 -5.92 -5.90
CA ILE A 25 -2.95 -6.17 -4.57
C ILE A 25 -2.32 -7.56 -4.57
N ASP A 26 -1.04 -7.62 -4.26
CA ASP A 26 -0.24 -8.83 -4.13
C ASP A 26 0.09 -9.04 -2.62
N PRO A 27 -0.62 -9.94 -1.91
CA PRO A 27 -0.41 -10.16 -0.47
C PRO A 27 1.02 -10.64 -0.17
N LEU A 28 1.64 -10.12 0.89
CA LEU A 28 2.98 -10.55 1.31
C LEU A 28 2.93 -11.30 2.64
N PHE A 29 2.48 -10.63 3.70
CA PHE A 29 2.42 -11.22 5.04
C PHE A 29 1.31 -10.61 5.89
N GLU A 30 0.88 -11.40 6.86
CA GLU A 30 0.07 -11.00 7.99
C GLU A 30 0.67 -11.70 9.20
N ALA A 31 1.08 -10.93 10.20
CA ALA A 31 1.74 -11.47 11.37
C ALA A 31 0.72 -12.19 12.26
N ALA A 32 1.13 -13.30 12.85
CA ALA A 32 0.32 -13.96 13.87
C ALA A 32 0.36 -13.16 15.18
N ASP A 33 -0.69 -13.30 15.99
CA ASP A 33 -0.72 -12.72 17.33
C ASP A 33 0.51 -13.12 18.15
N PRO A 34 1.07 -12.20 18.96
CA PRO A 34 0.55 -10.86 19.28
C PRO A 34 1.02 -9.73 18.34
N ALA A 35 1.73 -10.05 17.26
CA ALA A 35 2.21 -9.05 16.31
C ALA A 35 1.08 -8.57 15.39
N ARG A 36 1.11 -7.28 15.03
CA ARG A 36 0.01 -6.61 14.28
C ARG A 36 0.40 -6.19 12.86
N GLY A 37 1.60 -6.58 12.43
CA GLY A 37 2.14 -6.18 11.13
C GLY A 37 1.42 -6.89 9.98
N ARG A 38 1.07 -6.12 8.95
CA ARG A 38 0.55 -6.65 7.68
C ARG A 38 1.21 -5.90 6.53
N GLY A 39 1.47 -6.61 5.44
CA GLY A 39 2.09 -6.03 4.26
C GLY A 39 1.54 -6.63 2.97
N ALA A 40 1.39 -5.79 1.97
CA ALA A 40 1.06 -6.16 0.61
C ALA A 40 1.87 -5.29 -0.35
N SER A 41 2.19 -5.82 -1.53
CA SER A 41 2.65 -5.02 -2.67
C SER A 41 1.40 -4.56 -3.42
N VAL A 42 1.26 -3.25 -3.64
CA VAL A 42 0.10 -2.68 -4.32
C VAL A 42 0.57 -2.00 -5.60
N THR A 43 0.03 -2.43 -6.74
CA THR A 43 0.35 -1.88 -8.05
C THR A 43 -0.83 -1.04 -8.54
N PHE A 44 -0.56 0.22 -8.87
CA PHE A 44 -1.54 1.16 -9.42
C PHE A 44 -1.27 1.34 -10.91
N GLU A 45 -2.30 1.13 -11.74
CA GLU A 45 -2.25 1.55 -13.14
C GLU A 45 -2.25 3.09 -13.24
N PRO A 46 -1.84 3.69 -14.38
CA PRO A 46 -1.84 5.14 -14.55
C PRO A 46 -3.19 5.79 -14.16
N GLY A 47 -3.13 6.74 -13.23
CA GLY A 47 -4.31 7.46 -12.72
C GLY A 47 -5.11 6.70 -11.64
N ALA A 48 -4.75 5.46 -11.31
CA ALA A 48 -5.36 4.74 -10.20
C ALA A 48 -4.82 5.23 -8.84
N ARG A 49 -5.67 5.23 -7.82
CA ARG A 49 -5.33 5.72 -6.47
C ARG A 49 -6.28 5.18 -5.41
N THR A 50 -5.86 5.20 -4.15
CA THR A 50 -6.74 4.95 -3.00
C THR A 50 -7.79 6.05 -2.85
N ALA A 51 -8.93 5.71 -2.25
CA ALA A 51 -9.77 6.68 -1.59
C ALA A 51 -9.03 7.28 -0.38
N TRP A 52 -9.52 8.41 0.13
CA TRP A 52 -9.06 8.94 1.41
C TRP A 52 -9.34 7.93 2.52
N HIS A 53 -8.36 7.70 3.38
CA HIS A 53 -8.42 6.74 4.47
C HIS A 53 -7.38 7.10 5.53
N THR A 54 -7.48 6.46 6.69
CA THR A 54 -6.52 6.61 7.79
C THR A 54 -6.08 5.23 8.29
N HIS A 55 -4.92 5.17 8.94
CA HIS A 55 -4.43 3.96 9.60
C HIS A 55 -4.32 4.17 11.12
N PRO A 56 -4.89 3.29 11.96
CA PRO A 56 -4.94 3.49 13.41
C PRO A 56 -3.56 3.43 14.09
N LEU A 57 -2.57 2.85 13.44
CA LEU A 57 -1.17 2.81 13.91
C LEU A 57 -0.20 3.38 12.86
N GLY A 58 -0.73 4.16 11.92
CA GLY A 58 0.03 4.69 10.79
C GLY A 58 0.36 3.64 9.72
N GLN A 59 1.05 4.08 8.68
CA GLN A 59 1.44 3.26 7.54
C GLN A 59 2.80 3.69 7.00
N THR A 60 3.67 2.72 6.75
CA THR A 60 4.90 2.91 5.98
C THR A 60 4.71 2.38 4.57
N LEU A 61 5.06 3.18 3.57
CA LEU A 61 5.18 2.76 2.18
C LEU A 61 6.65 2.70 1.78
N ILE A 62 7.00 1.72 0.97
CA ILE A 62 8.30 1.62 0.30
C ILE A 62 8.01 1.50 -1.19
N VAL A 63 8.43 2.48 -1.97
CA VAL A 63 8.19 2.45 -3.42
C VAL A 63 9.19 1.52 -4.07
N THR A 64 8.69 0.54 -4.83
CA THR A 64 9.52 -0.50 -5.46
C THR A 64 9.67 -0.33 -6.97
N ALA A 65 8.73 0.31 -7.64
CA ALA A 65 8.74 0.54 -9.08
C ALA A 65 7.86 1.75 -9.49
N GLY A 66 8.13 2.32 -10.66
CA GLY A 66 7.29 3.33 -11.28
C GLY A 66 7.52 4.77 -10.78
N CYS A 67 6.48 5.60 -10.86
CA CYS A 67 6.40 6.95 -10.33
C CYS A 67 4.96 7.16 -9.87
N GLY A 68 4.78 7.66 -8.63
CA GLY A 68 3.47 7.82 -8.01
C GLY A 68 3.27 9.21 -7.43
N LEU A 69 2.06 9.44 -6.93
CA LEU A 69 1.72 10.64 -6.17
C LEU A 69 1.18 10.22 -4.79
N ALA A 70 1.55 10.97 -3.76
CA ALA A 70 1.05 10.79 -2.40
C ALA A 70 0.60 12.13 -1.83
N GLN A 71 -0.40 12.10 -0.95
CA GLN A 71 -0.92 13.31 -0.33
C GLN A 71 -1.53 12.97 1.04
N ARG A 72 -1.26 13.84 2.02
CA ARG A 72 -1.99 13.92 3.29
C ARG A 72 -3.05 15.02 3.22
N TRP A 73 -4.11 14.90 4.01
CA TRP A 73 -5.22 15.87 3.97
C TRP A 73 -4.74 17.31 4.19
N GLY A 74 -5.08 18.22 3.26
CA GLY A 74 -4.68 19.63 3.30
C GLY A 74 -3.19 19.91 2.98
N GLY A 75 -2.37 18.88 2.76
CA GLY A 75 -0.98 19.02 2.34
C GLY A 75 -0.81 19.13 0.82
N PRO A 76 0.40 19.46 0.33
CA PRO A 76 0.72 19.37 -1.09
C PRO A 76 0.69 17.93 -1.59
N ILE A 77 0.51 17.76 -2.89
CA ILE A 77 0.73 16.47 -3.57
C ILE A 77 2.24 16.32 -3.78
N GLU A 78 2.79 15.19 -3.35
CA GLU A 78 4.20 14.86 -3.46
C GLU A 78 4.39 13.75 -4.50
N GLU A 79 5.41 13.88 -5.36
CA GLU A 79 5.85 12.81 -6.24
C GLU A 79 6.69 11.79 -5.44
N ILE A 80 6.46 10.50 -5.67
CA ILE A 80 7.19 9.41 -5.01
C ILE A 80 7.83 8.46 -6.04
N ARG A 81 9.05 8.02 -5.76
CA ARG A 81 9.90 7.24 -6.68
C ARG A 81 10.53 6.02 -6.00
N PRO A 82 10.99 5.01 -6.77
CA PRO A 82 11.58 3.80 -6.22
C PRO A 82 12.74 4.10 -5.28
N GLY A 83 12.70 3.50 -4.08
CA GLY A 83 13.63 3.77 -2.99
C GLY A 83 13.11 4.75 -1.94
N ASP A 84 12.08 5.53 -2.24
CA ASP A 84 11.45 6.41 -1.25
C ASP A 84 10.71 5.61 -0.18
N VAL A 85 10.80 6.10 1.05
CA VAL A 85 10.10 5.57 2.22
C VAL A 85 9.17 6.67 2.76
N ILE A 86 7.87 6.41 2.72
CA ILE A 86 6.84 7.35 3.13
C ILE A 86 6.24 6.86 4.44
N TRP A 87 6.03 7.78 5.38
CA TRP A 87 5.37 7.51 6.65
C TRP A 87 4.14 8.40 6.81
N PHE A 88 2.97 7.78 6.98
CA PHE A 88 1.74 8.42 7.43
C PHE A 88 1.52 8.09 8.91
N PRO A 89 1.46 9.08 9.83
CA PRO A 89 1.22 8.87 11.25
C PRO A 89 -0.16 8.25 11.55
N PRO A 90 -0.37 7.75 12.77
CA PRO A 90 -1.66 7.24 13.20
C PRO A 90 -2.78 8.26 13.04
N GLY A 91 -3.85 7.86 12.34
CA GLY A 91 -5.06 8.67 12.16
C GLY A 91 -4.93 9.85 11.19
N GLU A 92 -3.79 10.00 10.50
CA GLU A 92 -3.64 10.96 9.39
C GLU A 92 -4.36 10.49 8.13
#